data_AF-F0SLA3-F1
#
_entry.id   AF-F0SLA3-F1
#
_cell.length_a   1.000
_cell.length_b   1.000
_cell.length_c   1.000
_cell.angle_alpha   90.00
_cell.angle_beta   90.00
_cell.angle_gamma   90.00
#
_symmetry.space_group_name_H-M   'P 1'
#
loop_
_entity.id
_entity.type
_entity.pdbx_description
1 polymer ?
#
loop_
_entity_poly.entity_id
_entity_poly.type
_entity_poly.pdbx_seq_one_letter_code
_entity_poly.pdbx_strand_id
1 'polypeptide(L)'
;MSETTQAIETSYLLRIDRVGSFQIVTGPRVTLGGPQSGATPETIQILGPLSRQHAEIRRGGNGYRIEPVRGAVRLAADSISETQHQGRLLAGETQCRLKTAYELAGGIQCRLTVPSPLCHSARLQIDPMDRLRKPVDGIVLMDRLLVLGPGVQSHICCRHWSRSGVLVYQQGEFLFRSPIGLDGAGEGEKIDLQLPQRRYVHIDEIGFYLEPLSE
;
A
#
# COMPACT_ATOMS: atom_id res chain seq x y z
N MET A 1 -9.84 8.29 -35.83
CA MET A 1 -10.51 8.00 -34.54
C MET A 1 -9.41 7.91 -33.52
N SER A 2 -9.21 8.98 -32.76
CA SER A 2 -8.12 9.05 -31.78
C SER A 2 -8.56 8.29 -30.54
N GLU A 3 -7.97 7.11 -30.29
CA GLU A 3 -8.05 6.46 -28.99
C GLU A 3 -7.33 7.36 -27.98
N THR A 4 -8.13 8.12 -27.22
CA THR A 4 -7.65 8.79 -26.02
C THR A 4 -7.16 7.69 -25.08
N THR A 5 -5.85 7.45 -25.03
CA THR A 5 -5.23 6.59 -24.00
C THR A 5 -5.50 7.27 -22.66
N GLN A 6 -6.55 6.83 -21.99
CA GLN A 6 -6.93 7.34 -20.68
C GLN A 6 -5.81 6.91 -19.72
N ALA A 7 -5.18 7.89 -19.05
CA ALA A 7 -4.12 7.59 -18.09
C ALA A 7 -4.68 6.67 -16.98
N ILE A 8 -4.04 5.53 -16.77
CA ILE A 8 -4.44 4.59 -15.72
C ILE A 8 -3.97 5.17 -14.39
N GLU A 9 -4.91 5.50 -13.52
CA GLU A 9 -4.63 5.91 -12.15
C GLU A 9 -3.90 4.80 -11.40
N THR A 10 -2.87 5.17 -10.63
CA THR A 10 -2.01 4.21 -9.94
C THR A 10 -2.04 4.37 -8.42
N SER A 11 -2.80 5.33 -7.92
CA SER A 11 -2.88 5.69 -6.50
C SER A 11 -4.31 5.99 -6.13
N TYR A 12 -4.77 5.42 -5.02
CA TYR A 12 -6.16 5.49 -4.59
C TYR A 12 -6.24 5.70 -3.08
N LEU A 13 -7.31 6.34 -2.62
CA LEU A 13 -7.65 6.45 -1.22
C LEU A 13 -8.76 5.45 -0.92
N LEU A 14 -8.47 4.53 -0.01
CA LEU A 14 -9.44 3.59 0.54
C LEU A 14 -9.79 4.03 1.96
N ARG A 15 -11.03 4.45 2.19
CA ARG A 15 -11.56 4.72 3.53
C ARG A 15 -12.42 3.55 3.94
N ILE A 16 -12.18 2.98 5.12
CA ILE A 16 -12.96 1.87 5.66
C ILE A 16 -13.60 2.33 6.97
N ASP A 17 -14.91 2.14 7.06
CA ASP A 17 -15.70 2.60 8.20
C ASP A 17 -15.19 1.98 9.48
N ARG A 18 -15.00 2.81 10.52
CA ARG A 18 -14.49 2.40 11.85
C ARG A 18 -13.11 1.72 11.84
N VAL A 19 -12.35 1.79 10.75
CA VAL A 19 -10.96 1.30 10.66
C VAL A 19 -9.98 2.44 10.41
N GLY A 20 -10.21 3.23 9.36
CA GLY A 20 -9.30 4.29 8.96
C GLY A 20 -9.20 4.45 7.45
N SER A 21 -8.18 5.20 7.04
CA SER A 21 -7.91 5.62 5.67
C SER A 21 -6.54 5.12 5.21
N PHE A 22 -6.47 4.62 3.98
CA PHE A 22 -5.28 3.97 3.46
C PHE A 22 -4.98 4.46 2.05
N GLN A 23 -3.72 4.79 1.78
CA GLN A 23 -3.26 5.02 0.42
C GLN A 23 -2.91 3.68 -0.23
N ILE A 24 -3.56 3.37 -1.34
CA ILE A 24 -3.31 2.18 -2.15
C ILE A 24 -2.53 2.59 -3.39
N VAL A 25 -1.32 2.06 -3.57
CA VAL A 25 -0.49 2.31 -4.76
C VAL A 25 -0.39 1.03 -5.57
N THR A 26 -0.97 1.02 -6.78
CA THR A 26 -1.02 -0.15 -7.68
C THR A 26 0.18 -0.22 -8.61
N GLY A 27 0.85 0.92 -8.84
CA GLY A 27 2.08 1.00 -9.61
C GLY A 27 3.19 0.08 -9.06
N PRO A 28 4.06 -0.47 -9.93
CA PRO A 28 5.15 -1.34 -9.50
C PRO A 28 6.33 -0.58 -8.89
N ARG A 29 6.37 0.76 -9.02
CA ARG A 29 7.40 1.65 -8.50
C ARG A 29 6.77 2.69 -7.61
N VAL A 30 7.35 2.89 -6.44
CA VAL A 30 6.92 3.89 -5.46
C VAL A 30 8.12 4.69 -5.02
N THR A 31 8.02 6.01 -5.15
CA THR A 31 9.07 6.92 -4.69
C THR A 31 8.80 7.33 -3.25
N LEU A 32 9.82 7.27 -2.40
CA LEU A 32 9.81 7.87 -1.08
C LEU A 32 10.61 9.16 -1.13
N GLY A 33 10.06 10.27 -0.64
CA GLY A 33 10.76 11.54 -0.67
C GLY A 33 10.09 12.67 0.08
N GLY A 34 10.81 13.79 0.16
CA GLY A 34 10.30 15.01 0.76
C GLY A 34 9.14 15.63 -0.05
N PRO A 35 8.36 16.54 0.55
CA PRO A 35 7.28 17.23 -0.15
C PRO A 35 7.74 17.94 -1.42
N GLN A 36 6.95 17.81 -2.49
CA GLN A 36 7.15 18.54 -3.74
C GLN A 36 5.81 18.90 -4.39
N SER A 37 5.80 20.00 -5.14
CA SER A 37 4.67 20.36 -6.00
C SER A 37 4.68 19.46 -7.24
N GLY A 38 3.50 19.04 -7.72
CA GLY A 38 3.38 18.14 -8.87
C GLY A 38 4.04 16.77 -8.66
N ALA A 39 4.02 16.26 -7.42
CA ALA A 39 4.50 14.91 -7.16
C ALA A 39 3.56 13.90 -7.82
N THR A 40 4.12 12.88 -8.50
CA THR A 40 3.28 11.85 -9.10
C THR A 40 2.49 11.07 -8.03
N PRO A 41 1.34 10.46 -8.38
CA PRO A 41 0.51 9.72 -7.43
C PRO A 41 1.24 8.56 -6.71
N GLU A 42 2.32 8.02 -7.30
CA GLU A 42 3.19 6.98 -6.72
C GLU A 42 4.29 7.52 -5.80
N THR A 43 4.32 8.84 -5.55
CA THR A 43 5.25 9.45 -4.61
C THR A 43 4.63 9.53 -3.22
N ILE A 44 5.18 8.76 -2.27
CA ILE A 44 4.89 8.89 -0.85
C ILE A 44 5.71 10.06 -0.29
N GLN A 45 5.02 11.16 -0.02
CA GLN A 45 5.62 12.39 0.50
C GLN A 45 5.71 12.34 2.02
N ILE A 46 6.93 12.45 2.54
CA ILE A 46 7.24 12.32 3.96
C ILE A 46 7.95 13.61 4.43
N LEU A 47 7.40 14.25 5.44
CA LEU A 47 7.89 15.48 6.07
C LEU A 47 9.18 15.20 6.82
N GLY A 48 10.29 15.80 6.41
CA GLY A 48 11.57 15.64 7.10
C GLY A 48 12.76 15.95 6.19
N PRO A 49 13.99 15.61 6.61
CA PRO A 49 15.21 15.90 5.87
C PRO A 49 15.44 14.91 4.72
N LEU A 50 14.41 14.67 3.90
CA LEU A 50 14.48 13.78 2.74
C LEU A 50 14.64 14.58 1.45
N SER A 51 15.54 14.13 0.58
CA SER A 51 15.49 14.49 -0.85
C SER A 51 14.10 14.21 -1.44
N ARG A 52 13.68 15.00 -2.44
CA ARG A 52 12.37 14.84 -3.11
C ARG A 52 12.19 13.46 -3.79
N GLN A 53 13.30 12.86 -4.20
CA GLN A 53 13.39 11.48 -4.70
C GLN A 53 14.45 10.77 -3.86
N HIS A 54 14.13 10.45 -2.61
CA HIS A 54 15.10 9.92 -1.65
C HIS A 54 15.46 8.48 -1.99
N ALA A 55 14.44 7.63 -2.12
CA ALA A 55 14.57 6.22 -2.44
C ALA A 55 13.40 5.76 -3.31
N GLU A 56 13.58 4.66 -4.03
CA GLU A 56 12.52 3.98 -4.78
C GLU A 56 12.31 2.57 -4.19
N ILE A 57 11.06 2.18 -4.00
CA ILE A 57 10.67 0.80 -3.77
C ILE A 57 10.07 0.23 -5.06
N ARG A 58 10.57 -0.92 -5.48
CA ARG A 58 10.14 -1.62 -6.69
C ARG A 58 9.59 -3.00 -6.35
N ARG A 59 8.36 -3.27 -6.78
CA ARG A 59 7.75 -4.61 -6.74
C ARG A 59 8.19 -5.39 -7.98
N GLY A 60 8.60 -6.64 -7.79
CA GLY A 60 8.98 -7.56 -8.87
C GLY A 60 8.61 -8.99 -8.54
N GLY A 61 8.90 -9.92 -9.48
CA GLY A 61 8.54 -11.33 -9.33
C GLY A 61 9.14 -12.03 -8.10
N ASN A 62 10.30 -11.55 -7.63
CA ASN A 62 11.02 -12.12 -6.48
C ASN A 62 10.81 -11.29 -5.20
N GLY A 63 9.72 -10.52 -5.11
CA GLY A 63 9.41 -9.65 -3.97
C GLY A 63 9.77 -8.19 -4.22
N TYR A 64 10.17 -7.48 -3.17
CA TYR A 64 10.40 -6.04 -3.22
C TYR A 64 11.89 -5.71 -3.20
N ARG A 65 12.28 -4.65 -3.90
CA ARG A 65 13.62 -4.07 -3.85
C ARG A 65 13.53 -2.61 -3.44
N ILE A 66 14.55 -2.12 -2.74
CA ILE A 66 14.72 -0.71 -2.38
C ILE A 66 16.04 -0.20 -2.94
N GLU A 67 16.00 0.99 -3.53
CA GLU A 67 17.15 1.63 -4.17
C GLU A 67 17.29 3.06 -3.63
N PRO A 68 18.47 3.44 -3.09
CA PRO A 68 18.79 4.84 -2.82
C PRO A 68 18.87 5.62 -4.15
N VAL A 69 18.16 6.74 -4.27
CA VAL A 69 18.15 7.54 -5.51
C VAL A 69 18.93 8.84 -5.33
N ARG A 70 18.47 9.73 -4.44
CA ARG A 70 19.17 10.98 -4.06
C ARG A 70 19.35 11.14 -2.56
N GLY A 71 19.12 10.08 -1.79
CA GLY A 71 19.29 10.05 -0.35
C GLY A 71 19.94 8.73 0.07
N ALA A 72 20.68 8.77 1.18
CA ALA A 72 21.27 7.57 1.76
C ALA A 72 20.18 6.70 2.38
N VAL A 73 20.23 5.38 2.17
CA VAL A 73 19.34 4.44 2.86
C VAL A 73 20.19 3.47 3.65
N ARG A 74 19.84 3.22 4.91
CA ARG A 74 20.57 2.31 5.79
C ARG A 74 19.66 1.20 6.31
N LEU A 75 20.22 0.05 6.62
CA LEU A 75 19.53 -0.93 7.47
C LEU A 75 19.43 -0.36 8.89
N ALA A 76 18.21 -0.21 9.41
CA ALA A 76 17.98 0.35 10.74
C ALA A 76 18.53 -0.59 11.84
N ALA A 77 19.02 0.01 12.92
CA ALA A 77 19.69 -0.72 14.01
C ALA A 77 18.74 -1.66 14.79
N ASP A 78 17.44 -1.39 14.82
CA ASP A 78 16.40 -2.18 15.49
C ASP A 78 15.86 -3.33 14.63
N SER A 79 16.44 -3.56 13.44
CA SER A 79 16.00 -4.63 12.55
C SER A 79 16.23 -6.03 13.15
N ILE A 80 15.18 -6.85 13.15
CA ILE A 80 15.03 -8.14 13.88
C ILE A 80 15.97 -9.28 13.39
N SER A 81 16.99 -9.03 12.56
CA SER A 81 17.92 -10.10 12.16
C SER A 81 19.34 -9.65 11.88
N GLU A 82 20.23 -10.35 12.60
CA GLU A 82 21.68 -10.51 12.40
C GLU A 82 22.53 -9.26 12.64
N THR A 83 23.24 -9.33 13.77
CA THR A 83 24.23 -8.40 14.35
C THR A 83 25.39 -7.98 13.43
N GLN A 84 25.41 -8.38 12.15
CA GLN A 84 26.55 -8.11 11.25
C GLN A 84 26.33 -6.98 10.23
N HIS A 85 25.10 -6.46 10.07
CA HIS A 85 24.80 -5.46 9.03
C HIS A 85 23.95 -4.26 9.50
N GLN A 86 23.84 -4.01 10.81
CA GLN A 86 23.15 -2.83 11.33
C GLN A 86 23.86 -1.53 10.93
N GLY A 87 23.10 -0.50 10.56
CA GLY A 87 23.64 0.79 10.10
C GLY A 87 24.31 0.75 8.73
N ARG A 88 24.33 -0.42 8.06
CA ARG A 88 24.94 -0.61 6.74
C ARG A 88 24.23 0.26 5.72
N LEU A 89 25.01 1.14 5.08
CA LEU A 89 24.57 1.93 3.94
C LEU A 89 24.31 1.01 2.75
N LEU A 90 23.17 1.19 2.08
CA LEU A 90 22.88 0.50 0.83
C LEU A 90 23.68 1.16 -0.30
N ALA A 91 24.46 0.36 -1.04
CA ALA A 91 25.28 0.84 -2.15
C ALA A 91 24.53 0.92 -3.49
N GLY A 92 23.27 0.48 -3.53
CA GLY A 92 22.43 0.42 -4.73
C GLY A 92 21.15 -0.36 -4.47
N GLU A 93 20.48 -0.79 -5.55
CA GLU A 93 19.28 -1.62 -5.48
C GLU A 93 19.54 -2.88 -4.62
N THR A 94 18.72 -3.06 -3.59
CA THR A 94 18.85 -4.15 -2.62
C THR A 94 17.52 -4.86 -2.43
N GLN A 95 17.54 -6.18 -2.35
CA GLN A 95 16.34 -6.97 -2.01
C GLN A 95 15.84 -6.63 -0.60
N CYS A 96 14.57 -6.24 -0.50
CA CYS A 96 13.93 -5.98 0.77
C CYS A 96 13.73 -7.29 1.54
N ARG A 97 14.30 -7.37 2.74
CA ARG A 97 13.88 -8.28 3.79
C ARG A 97 12.57 -7.77 4.41
N LEU A 98 11.54 -8.61 4.46
CA LEU A 98 10.26 -8.28 5.06
C LEU A 98 10.41 -8.07 6.57
N LYS A 99 9.63 -7.15 7.14
CA LYS A 99 9.63 -6.74 8.55
C LYS A 99 10.95 -6.11 9.04
N THR A 100 11.96 -5.99 8.17
CA THR A 100 13.18 -5.20 8.40
C THR A 100 12.90 -3.71 8.18
N ALA A 101 13.45 -2.86 9.04
CA ALA A 101 13.35 -1.42 8.89
C ALA A 101 14.55 -0.87 8.10
N TYR A 102 14.26 0.07 7.20
CA TYR A 102 15.25 0.82 6.43
C TYR A 102 15.15 2.28 6.85
N GLU A 103 16.23 2.81 7.40
CA GLU A 103 16.35 4.22 7.73
C GLU A 103 16.63 5.04 6.46
N LEU A 104 15.83 6.08 6.25
CA LEU A 104 16.00 7.04 5.15
C LEU A 104 16.88 8.20 5.64
N ALA A 105 16.33 9.13 6.43
CA ALA A 105 17.11 10.15 7.13
C ALA A 105 16.32 10.77 8.28
N GLY A 106 17.05 11.34 9.26
CA GLY A 106 16.44 12.10 10.36
C GLY A 106 15.53 11.26 11.25
N GLY A 107 15.87 9.97 11.45
CA GLY A 107 15.05 9.03 12.22
C GLY A 107 13.82 8.50 11.48
N ILE A 108 13.61 8.88 10.23
CA ILE A 108 12.51 8.34 9.41
C ILE A 108 12.90 6.95 8.92
N GLN A 109 12.05 5.97 9.24
CA GLN A 109 12.22 4.61 8.79
C GLN A 109 11.04 4.17 7.91
N CYS A 110 11.29 3.18 7.05
CA CYS A 110 10.25 2.45 6.35
C CYS A 110 10.38 0.95 6.55
N ARG A 111 9.25 0.25 6.58
CA ARG A 111 9.18 -1.21 6.77
C ARG A 111 8.12 -1.82 5.86
N LEU A 112 8.49 -2.87 5.15
CA LEU A 112 7.58 -3.64 4.30
C LEU A 112 7.14 -4.92 5.00
N THR A 113 5.83 -5.19 5.01
CA THR A 113 5.29 -6.48 5.47
C THR A 113 4.31 -7.02 4.44
N VAL A 114 4.43 -8.29 4.09
CA VAL A 114 3.46 -9.02 3.26
C VAL A 114 2.64 -9.92 4.18
N PRO A 115 1.39 -9.55 4.54
CA PRO A 115 0.61 -10.29 5.54
C PRO A 115 0.09 -11.65 5.04
N SER A 116 -0.27 -11.75 3.76
CA SER A 116 -0.77 -12.98 3.15
C SER A 116 0.30 -13.60 2.25
N PRO A 117 0.71 -14.86 2.46
CA PRO A 117 1.72 -15.51 1.62
C PRO A 117 1.24 -15.78 0.19
N LEU A 118 -0.07 -15.71 -0.05
CA LEU A 118 -0.70 -15.95 -1.35
C LEU A 118 -0.85 -14.65 -2.18
N CYS A 119 -0.39 -13.51 -1.65
CA CYS A 119 -0.52 -12.21 -2.29
C CYS A 119 0.84 -11.51 -2.30
N HIS A 120 1.13 -10.81 -3.39
CA HIS A 120 2.35 -9.99 -3.49
C HIS A 120 2.14 -8.57 -2.96
N SER A 121 0.95 -8.20 -2.50
CA SER A 121 0.68 -6.89 -1.92
C SER A 121 1.36 -6.73 -0.56
N ALA A 122 1.91 -5.56 -0.29
CA ALA A 122 2.63 -5.28 0.96
C ALA A 122 2.08 -4.03 1.64
N ARG A 123 2.08 -4.07 2.98
CA ARG A 123 1.96 -2.86 3.80
C ARG A 123 3.31 -2.16 3.82
N LEU A 124 3.32 -0.88 3.51
CA LEU A 124 4.45 0.01 3.74
C LEU A 124 4.14 0.84 4.99
N GLN A 125 4.90 0.63 6.04
CA GLN A 125 4.85 1.44 7.25
C GLN A 125 5.95 2.50 7.19
N ILE A 126 5.58 3.74 7.48
CA ILE A 126 6.52 4.83 7.73
C ILE A 126 6.51 5.11 9.22
N ASP A 127 7.69 5.28 9.80
CA ASP A 127 7.85 5.59 11.22
C ASP A 127 8.74 6.83 11.39
N PRO A 128 8.29 7.87 12.11
CA PRO A 128 6.95 8.02 12.67
C PRO A 128 5.90 8.33 11.60
N MET A 129 4.68 7.80 11.79
CA MET A 129 3.60 7.86 10.78
C MET A 129 3.05 9.28 10.57
N ASP A 130 3.12 10.13 11.59
CA ASP A 130 2.72 11.54 11.54
C ASP A 130 3.56 12.39 10.57
N ARG A 131 4.66 11.84 10.06
CA ARG A 131 5.49 12.45 9.02
C ARG A 131 4.87 12.32 7.63
N LEU A 132 3.85 11.50 7.42
CA LEU A 132 3.18 11.43 6.12
C LEU A 132 2.50 12.77 5.79
N ARG A 133 2.78 13.32 4.61
CA ARG A 133 2.13 14.56 4.17
C ARG A 133 0.63 14.38 3.97
N LYS A 134 0.20 13.20 3.50
CA LYS A 134 -1.21 12.85 3.35
C LYS A 134 -1.69 12.20 4.66
N PRO A 135 -2.81 12.66 5.26
CA PRO A 135 -3.32 12.08 6.49
C PRO A 135 -3.98 10.74 6.19
N VAL A 136 -3.19 9.67 6.22
CA VAL A 136 -3.64 8.27 6.10
C VAL A 136 -3.08 7.45 7.25
N ASP A 137 -3.82 6.42 7.63
CA ASP A 137 -3.48 5.47 8.69
C ASP A 137 -2.56 4.33 8.20
N GLY A 138 -2.29 4.28 6.89
CA GLY A 138 -1.33 3.35 6.32
C GLY A 138 -1.20 3.44 4.81
N ILE A 139 -0.18 2.77 4.29
CA ILE A 139 0.09 2.66 2.86
C ILE A 139 0.13 1.19 2.47
N VAL A 140 -0.51 0.86 1.35
CA VAL A 140 -0.47 -0.48 0.75
C VAL A 140 0.08 -0.38 -0.67
N LEU A 141 1.17 -1.11 -0.91
CA LEU A 141 1.72 -1.37 -2.24
C LEU A 141 0.95 -2.56 -2.82
N MET A 142 -0.15 -2.28 -3.51
CA MET A 142 -1.05 -3.30 -4.01
C MET A 142 -0.53 -3.88 -5.32
N ASP A 143 -0.50 -5.20 -5.38
CA ASP A 143 -0.36 -5.95 -6.62
C ASP A 143 -1.76 -6.23 -7.21
N ARG A 144 -2.16 -7.50 -7.36
CA ARG A 144 -3.51 -7.85 -7.82
C ARG A 144 -4.54 -7.96 -6.71
N LEU A 145 -4.15 -8.44 -5.53
CA LEU A 145 -5.08 -8.83 -4.46
C LEU A 145 -4.78 -8.08 -3.17
N LEU A 146 -5.83 -7.56 -2.53
CA LEU A 146 -5.77 -6.91 -1.22
C LEU A 146 -6.85 -7.52 -0.33
N VAL A 147 -6.41 -8.23 0.71
CA VAL A 147 -7.30 -8.87 1.68
C VAL A 147 -7.70 -7.87 2.76
N LEU A 148 -9.00 -7.73 3.00
CA LEU A 148 -9.58 -6.89 4.05
C LEU A 148 -10.36 -7.79 4.99
N GLY A 149 -10.22 -7.66 6.31
CA GLY A 149 -10.97 -8.50 7.26
C GLY A 149 -10.33 -8.64 8.64
N PRO A 150 -10.90 -9.45 9.54
CA PRO A 150 -10.53 -9.46 10.95
C PRO A 150 -9.18 -10.15 11.24
N GLY A 151 -8.73 -11.04 10.37
CA GLY A 151 -7.56 -11.88 10.59
C GLY A 151 -6.21 -11.17 10.47
N VAL A 152 -5.17 -11.77 11.06
CA VAL A 152 -3.78 -11.28 11.00
C VAL A 152 -3.15 -11.35 9.61
N GLN A 153 -3.72 -12.18 8.72
CA GLN A 153 -3.30 -12.30 7.32
C GLN A 153 -3.96 -11.25 6.41
N SER A 154 -4.90 -10.45 6.92
CA SER A 154 -5.48 -9.34 6.15
C SER A 154 -4.43 -8.27 5.92
N HIS A 155 -4.48 -7.59 4.78
CA HIS A 155 -3.66 -6.42 4.49
C HIS A 155 -4.20 -5.16 5.16
N ILE A 156 -5.49 -5.10 5.46
CA ILE A 156 -6.05 -4.11 6.37
C ILE A 156 -6.92 -4.87 7.36
N CYS A 157 -6.67 -4.66 8.66
CA CYS A 157 -7.34 -5.40 9.72
C CYS A 157 -8.67 -4.72 10.07
N CYS A 158 -9.77 -5.32 9.63
CA CYS A 158 -11.13 -4.87 9.94
C CYS A 158 -11.69 -5.78 11.05
N ARG A 159 -11.32 -5.52 12.31
CA ARG A 159 -11.66 -6.39 13.46
C ARG A 159 -13.16 -6.59 13.69
N HIS A 160 -13.98 -5.64 13.26
CA HIS A 160 -15.43 -5.69 13.43
C HIS A 160 -16.12 -6.43 12.27
N TRP A 161 -15.40 -6.81 11.21
CA TRP A 161 -15.96 -7.66 10.16
C TRP A 161 -15.99 -9.11 10.61
N SER A 162 -17.06 -9.83 10.28
CA SER A 162 -17.15 -11.26 10.61
C SER A 162 -16.25 -12.13 9.72
N ARG A 163 -16.00 -11.68 8.48
CA ARG A 163 -15.26 -12.42 7.44
C ARG A 163 -14.37 -11.51 6.60
N SER A 164 -13.41 -12.11 5.89
CA SER A 164 -12.50 -11.37 5.02
C SER A 164 -13.00 -11.25 3.58
N GLY A 165 -13.08 -10.02 3.07
CA GLY A 165 -13.28 -9.72 1.66
C GLY A 165 -11.96 -9.53 0.91
N VAL A 166 -12.02 -9.57 -0.43
CA VAL A 166 -10.83 -9.38 -1.27
C VAL A 166 -11.10 -8.31 -2.31
N LEU A 167 -10.30 -7.24 -2.26
CA LEU A 167 -10.23 -6.26 -3.33
C LEU A 167 -9.25 -6.76 -4.40
N VAL A 168 -9.69 -6.80 -5.64
CA VAL A 168 -8.95 -7.27 -6.81
C VAL A 168 -8.73 -6.08 -7.74
N TYR A 169 -7.50 -5.88 -8.21
CA TYR A 169 -7.15 -4.86 -9.18
C TYR A 169 -6.65 -5.51 -10.47
N GLN A 170 -7.31 -5.20 -11.59
CA GLN A 170 -6.95 -5.73 -12.91
C GLN A 170 -7.31 -4.71 -13.98
N GLN A 171 -6.37 -4.45 -14.92
CA GLN A 171 -6.60 -3.58 -16.08
C GLN A 171 -7.13 -2.18 -15.74
N GLY A 172 -6.69 -1.60 -14.61
CA GLY A 172 -7.12 -0.26 -14.18
C GLY A 172 -8.43 -0.24 -13.39
N GLU A 173 -9.07 -1.39 -13.21
CA GLU A 173 -10.35 -1.52 -12.53
C GLU A 173 -10.24 -2.26 -11.21
N PHE A 174 -11.16 -1.93 -10.30
CA PHE A 174 -11.32 -2.60 -9.03
C PHE A 174 -12.57 -3.45 -8.99
N LEU A 175 -12.41 -4.62 -8.39
CA LEU A 175 -13.47 -5.54 -8.09
C LEU A 175 -13.39 -5.92 -6.61
N PHE A 176 -14.49 -5.81 -5.88
CA PHE A 176 -14.56 -6.31 -4.51
C PHE A 176 -15.30 -7.63 -4.48
N ARG A 177 -14.61 -8.69 -4.06
CA ARG A 177 -15.18 -10.01 -3.78
C ARG A 177 -15.66 -10.04 -2.33
N SER A 178 -16.97 -9.94 -2.14
CA SER A 178 -17.58 -10.00 -0.81
C SER A 178 -17.51 -11.42 -0.22
N PRO A 179 -17.25 -11.58 1.09
CA PRO A 179 -17.34 -12.87 1.77
C PRO A 179 -18.77 -13.34 2.07
N ILE A 180 -19.76 -12.46 1.90
CA ILE A 180 -21.19 -12.68 2.15
C ILE A 180 -21.97 -12.16 0.92
N GLY A 181 -22.98 -12.90 0.46
CA GLY A 181 -23.86 -12.46 -0.63
C GLY A 181 -24.79 -11.32 -0.18
N LEU A 182 -25.38 -10.60 -1.14
CA LEU A 182 -26.48 -9.66 -0.90
C LEU A 182 -27.76 -10.47 -0.74
N ASP A 183 -28.64 -10.05 0.19
CA ASP A 183 -29.95 -10.68 0.41
C ASP A 183 -30.69 -10.91 -0.93
N GLY A 184 -30.93 -12.18 -1.26
CA GLY A 184 -31.58 -12.61 -2.50
C GLY A 184 -30.75 -13.54 -3.39
N ALA A 185 -29.44 -13.62 -3.17
CA ALA A 185 -28.57 -14.67 -3.70
C ALA A 185 -28.52 -15.84 -2.71
N GLY A 186 -28.55 -17.09 -3.18
CA GLY A 186 -28.53 -18.27 -2.31
C GLY A 186 -27.33 -18.27 -1.35
N GLU A 187 -27.43 -18.98 -0.23
CA GLU A 187 -26.39 -19.05 0.82
C GLU A 187 -24.97 -19.15 0.22
N GLY A 188 -24.14 -18.13 0.48
CA GLY A 188 -22.70 -18.18 0.20
C GLY A 188 -22.25 -17.72 -1.18
N GLU A 189 -23.09 -17.06 -1.97
CA GLU A 189 -22.66 -16.52 -3.26
C GLU A 189 -21.70 -15.33 -3.09
N LYS A 190 -20.48 -15.48 -3.60
CA LYS A 190 -19.49 -14.39 -3.64
C LYS A 190 -19.95 -13.38 -4.66
N ILE A 191 -20.09 -12.13 -4.23
CA ILE A 191 -20.45 -11.05 -5.14
C ILE A 191 -19.19 -10.32 -5.56
N ASP A 192 -19.01 -10.26 -6.86
CA ASP A 192 -18.02 -9.46 -7.54
C ASP A 192 -18.66 -8.07 -7.80
N LEU A 193 -18.39 -7.11 -6.91
CA LEU A 193 -18.79 -5.72 -7.11
C LEU A 193 -17.75 -4.99 -7.95
N GLN A 194 -18.09 -4.63 -9.18
CA GLN A 194 -17.28 -3.69 -9.95
C GLN A 194 -17.34 -2.31 -9.28
N LEU A 195 -16.18 -1.73 -9.00
CA LEU A 195 -16.04 -0.43 -8.36
C LEU A 195 -15.67 0.60 -9.43
N PRO A 196 -16.65 1.23 -10.11
CA PRO A 196 -16.38 2.44 -10.87
C PRO A 196 -15.80 3.48 -9.92
N GLN A 197 -14.88 4.30 -10.42
CA GLN A 197 -14.14 5.30 -9.64
C GLN A 197 -15.11 6.13 -8.77
N ARG A 198 -14.82 6.26 -7.46
CA ARG A 198 -15.61 6.98 -6.44
C ARG A 198 -16.92 6.29 -6.02
N ARG A 199 -16.82 5.06 -5.53
CA ARG A 199 -17.99 4.30 -5.04
C ARG A 199 -17.87 3.95 -3.56
N TYR A 200 -18.94 4.20 -2.82
CA TYR A 200 -19.15 3.64 -1.49
C TYR A 200 -19.80 2.27 -1.60
N VAL A 201 -19.24 1.31 -0.88
CA VAL A 201 -19.73 -0.07 -0.77
C VAL A 201 -20.18 -0.27 0.66
N HIS A 202 -21.42 -0.70 0.82
CA HIS A 202 -21.98 -1.09 2.10
C HIS A 202 -22.77 -2.40 1.95
N ILE A 203 -22.31 -3.46 2.61
CA ILE A 203 -22.96 -4.77 2.70
C ILE A 203 -22.82 -5.24 4.15
N ASP A 204 -23.93 -5.34 4.88
CA ASP A 204 -23.95 -5.70 6.30
C ASP A 204 -22.95 -4.88 7.14
N GLU A 205 -21.94 -5.51 7.73
CA GLU A 205 -20.89 -4.85 8.51
C GLU A 205 -19.71 -4.31 7.68
N ILE A 206 -19.70 -4.56 6.37
CA ILE A 206 -18.67 -4.14 5.42
C ILE A 206 -19.04 -2.78 4.85
N GLY A 207 -18.32 -1.73 5.28
CA GLY A 207 -18.47 -0.37 4.76
C GLY A 207 -17.12 0.22 4.34
N PHE A 208 -16.98 0.62 3.06
CA PHE A 208 -15.78 1.31 2.59
C PHE A 208 -16.04 2.17 1.35
N TYR A 209 -15.17 3.14 1.13
CA TYR A 209 -15.18 4.05 -0.01
C TYR A 209 -13.81 4.04 -0.69
N LEU A 210 -13.80 3.95 -2.02
CA LEU A 210 -12.59 3.94 -2.84
C LEU A 210 -12.64 5.05 -3.90
N GLU A 211 -11.61 5.90 -3.93
CA GLU A 211 -11.46 6.95 -4.93
C GLU A 211 -10.03 7.06 -5.48
N PRO A 212 -9.85 7.42 -6.75
CA PRO A 212 -8.53 7.81 -7.27
C PRO A 212 -7.97 9.01 -6.50
N LEU A 213 -6.66 9.00 -6.26
CA LEU A 213 -5.93 10.15 -5.77
C LEU A 213 -5.46 10.98 -6.96
N SER A 214 -6.36 11.81 -7.49
CA SER A 214 -5.99 12.84 -8.46
C SER A 214 -5.13 13.93 -7.80
N GLU A 215 -4.25 14.55 -8.61
CA GLU A 215 -3.39 15.68 -8.21
C GLU A 215 -4.16 16.88 -7.66
#